data_AF-A0A8I0HEU3-F1
#
_entry.id   AF-A0A8I0HEU3-F1
#
_cell.length_a   1.000
_cell.length_b   1.000
_cell.length_c   1.000
_cell.angle_alpha   90.00
_cell.angle_beta   90.00
_cell.angle_gamma   90.00
#
_symmetry.space_group_name_H-M   'P 1'
#
loop_
_entity.id
_entity.type
_entity.pdbx_description
1 polymer ?
#
loop_
_entity_poly.entity_id
_entity_poly.type
_entity_poly.pdbx_seq_one_letter_code
_entity_poly.pdbx_strand_id
1 'polypeptide(L)'
;TVSEVMTGKELEKIEFEDVRGKLNGIKEATVKIGDMDVKVAIANGLGNAGKIMDMIRDGKAPYQFVEIMACPGGCVNGGGQPIHDS
;
A
#
# COMPACT_ATOMS: atom_id res chain seq x y z
N THR A 1 3.02 3.19 -15.72
CA THR A 1 2.32 3.14 -14.42
C THR A 1 0.83 3.24 -14.65
N VAL A 2 -0.03 2.78 -13.72
CA VAL A 2 -1.50 2.81 -13.89
C VAL A 2 -2.00 4.23 -14.22
N SER A 3 -1.40 5.23 -13.59
CA SER A 3 -1.67 6.65 -13.83
C SER A 3 -1.26 7.14 -15.23
N GLU A 4 -0.18 6.65 -15.83
CA GLU A 4 0.18 6.96 -17.23
C GLU A 4 -0.79 6.33 -18.23
N VAL A 5 -1.25 5.09 -17.97
CA VAL A 5 -2.24 4.40 -18.80
C VAL A 5 -3.59 5.12 -18.76
N MET A 6 -3.97 5.68 -17.61
CA MET A 6 -5.24 6.41 -17.45
C MET A 6 -5.20 7.85 -17.96
N THR A 7 -4.05 8.51 -17.97
CA THR A 7 -3.95 9.95 -18.29
C THR A 7 -3.25 10.25 -19.62
N GLY A 8 -2.54 9.28 -20.21
CA GLY A 8 -1.79 9.47 -21.46
C GLY A 8 -0.62 10.47 -21.35
N LYS A 9 -0.26 10.88 -20.12
CA LYS A 9 0.82 11.83 -19.83
C LYS A 9 1.86 11.17 -18.94
N GLU A 10 3.13 11.46 -19.20
CA GLU A 10 4.26 11.08 -18.35
C GLU A 10 4.15 11.83 -17.01
N LEU A 11 4.34 11.12 -15.89
CA LEU A 11 4.09 11.69 -14.57
C LEU A 11 5.29 12.48 -14.05
N GLU A 12 5.06 13.75 -13.73
CA GLU A 12 5.92 14.49 -12.83
C GLU A 12 5.85 13.86 -11.44
N LYS A 13 6.87 13.06 -11.13
CA LYS A 13 7.32 12.62 -9.80
C LYS A 13 6.22 12.61 -8.72
N ILE A 14 5.43 11.53 -8.69
CA ILE A 14 4.59 11.24 -7.52
C ILE A 14 5.51 10.70 -6.43
N GLU A 15 6.15 11.58 -5.66
CA GLU A 15 6.75 11.16 -4.38
C GLU A 15 5.61 10.86 -3.42
N PHE A 16 5.22 9.59 -3.36
CA PHE A 16 4.36 9.05 -2.31
C PHE A 16 5.17 9.02 -1.00
N GLU A 17 5.46 10.18 -0.42
CA GLU A 17 6.09 10.26 0.91
C GLU A 17 5.20 9.58 1.97
N ASP A 18 3.87 9.60 1.80
CA ASP A 18 2.91 8.97 2.72
C ASP A 18 2.99 7.43 2.77
N VAL A 19 3.48 6.77 1.70
CA VAL A 19 3.58 5.30 1.67
C VAL A 19 5.00 4.80 1.97
N ARG A 20 6.02 5.66 1.91
CA ARG A 20 7.41 5.33 2.24
C ARG A 20 7.72 5.59 3.71
N GLY A 21 8.06 4.54 4.45
CA GLY A 21 8.46 4.66 5.86
C GLY A 21 8.50 3.31 6.56
N LYS A 22 9.54 3.09 7.39
CA LYS A 22 9.59 1.97 8.33
C LYS A 22 8.54 2.22 9.40
N LEU A 23 7.40 1.54 9.37
CA LEU A 23 6.55 1.36 10.56
C LEU A 23 5.50 0.29 10.23
N ASN A 24 5.43 -0.71 11.09
CA ASN A 24 4.45 -1.79 11.06
C ASN A 24 3.04 -1.18 11.12
N GLY A 25 2.13 -1.55 10.22
CA GLY A 25 0.79 -0.97 10.24
C GLY A 25 0.03 -1.05 8.92
N ILE A 26 -1.08 -0.31 8.89
CA ILE A 26 -1.85 0.03 7.69
C ILE A 26 -1.49 1.46 7.33
N LYS A 27 -1.11 1.71 6.09
CA LYS A 27 -0.95 3.05 5.53
C LYS A 27 -2.07 3.31 4.54
N GLU A 28 -2.56 4.53 4.49
CA GLU A 28 -3.60 4.97 3.58
C GLU A 28 -3.11 6.19 2.83
N ALA A 29 -3.43 6.28 1.54
CA ALA A 29 -3.13 7.45 0.73
C ALA A 29 -4.29 7.71 -0.24
N THR A 30 -4.45 8.97 -0.64
CA THR A 30 -5.35 9.35 -1.73
C THR A 30 -4.51 9.87 -2.88
N VAL A 31 -4.64 9.23 -4.03
CA VAL A 31 -3.87 9.53 -5.23
C VAL A 31 -4.81 10.14 -6.25
N LYS A 32 -4.54 11.36 -6.67
CA LYS A 32 -5.31 12.01 -7.74
C LYS A 32 -4.81 11.50 -9.09
N ILE A 33 -5.69 10.84 -9.86
CA ILE A 33 -5.41 10.34 -11.22
C ILE A 33 -6.41 10.99 -12.18
N GLY A 34 -5.95 11.99 -12.94
CA GLY A 34 -6.85 12.86 -13.69
C GLY A 34 -7.82 13.59 -12.75
N ASP A 35 -9.13 13.45 -12.99
CA ASP A 35 -10.18 14.03 -12.15
C ASP A 35 -10.66 13.09 -11.03
N MET A 36 -10.10 11.88 -10.92
CA MET A 36 -10.51 10.89 -9.92
C MET A 36 -9.57 10.87 -8.72
N ASP A 37 -10.16 10.82 -7.52
CA ASP A 37 -9.43 10.53 -6.27
C ASP A 37 -9.46 9.02 -5.99
N VAL A 38 -8.30 8.39 -6.05
CA VAL A 38 -8.11 6.96 -5.84
C VAL A 38 -7.53 6.74 -4.45
N LYS A 39 -8.33 6.17 -3.55
CA LYS A 39 -7.92 5.78 -2.20
C LYS A 39 -7.24 4.43 -2.24
N VAL A 40 -6.02 4.38 -1.71
CA VAL A 40 -5.19 3.18 -1.65
C VAL A 40 -4.79 2.87 -0.22
N ALA A 41 -4.64 1.59 0.11
CA ALA A 41 -4.12 1.15 1.39
C ALA A 41 -2.96 0.16 1.23
N ILE A 42 -1.99 0.21 2.14
CA ILE A 42 -0.88 -0.75 2.22
C ILE A 42 -0.87 -1.35 3.62
N ALA A 43 -1.11 -2.64 3.74
CA ALA A 43 -1.06 -3.38 4.99
C ALA A 43 0.25 -4.14 5.11
N ASN A 44 1.01 -3.88 6.18
CA ASN A 44 2.26 -4.55 6.46
C ASN A 44 2.11 -5.51 7.66
N GLY A 45 2.27 -6.81 7.41
CA GLY A 45 1.99 -7.89 8.36
C GLY A 45 0.57 -8.46 8.23
N LEU A 46 0.44 -9.79 8.37
CA LEU A 46 -0.84 -10.50 8.24
C LEU A 46 -1.92 -10.05 9.25
N GLY A 47 -1.53 -9.62 10.45
CA GLY A 47 -2.49 -9.08 11.43
C GLY A 47 -3.17 -7.78 10.95
N ASN A 48 -2.47 -6.97 10.16
CA ASN A 48 -3.04 -5.77 9.54
C ASN A 48 -3.84 -6.11 8.29
N ALA A 49 -3.40 -7.12 7.52
CA ALA A 49 -4.17 -7.64 6.40
C ALA A 49 -5.56 -8.12 6.86
N GLY A 50 -5.65 -8.84 7.98
CA GLY A 50 -6.93 -9.29 8.55
C GLY A 50 -7.91 -8.15 8.77
N LYS A 51 -7.47 -7.04 9.37
CA LYS A 51 -8.31 -5.86 9.60
C LYS A 51 -8.87 -5.27 8.30
N ILE A 52 -8.05 -5.17 7.26
CA ILE A 52 -8.50 -4.69 5.94
C ILE A 52 -9.51 -5.65 5.33
N MET A 53 -9.26 -6.96 5.42
CA MET A 53 -10.19 -7.97 4.90
C MET A 53 -11.54 -7.94 5.61
N ASP A 54 -11.56 -7.69 6.93
CA ASP A 54 -12.80 -7.52 7.70
C ASP A 54 -13.56 -6.26 7.26
N MET A 55 -12.86 -5.13 7.06
CA MET A 55 -13.49 -3.90 6.53
C MET A 55 -14.07 -4.09 5.12
N ILE A 56 -13.38 -4.85 4.25
CA ILE A 56 -13.87 -5.18 2.90
C ILE A 56 -15.13 -6.04 2.99
N ARG A 57 -15.11 -7.08 3.84
CA ARG A 57 -16.26 -7.99 4.03
C ARG A 57 -17.48 -7.25 4.58
N ASP A 58 -17.27 -6.30 5.48
CA ASP A 58 -18.31 -5.45 6.05
C ASP A 58 -18.83 -4.36 5.10
N GLY A 59 -18.24 -4.20 3.91
CA GLY A 59 -18.59 -3.13 2.97
C GLY A 59 -18.17 -1.73 3.44
N LYS A 60 -17.23 -1.65 4.38
CA LYS A 60 -16.75 -0.39 5.00
C LYS A 60 -15.42 0.10 4.45
N ALA A 61 -14.73 -0.71 3.65
CA ALA A 61 -13.44 -0.34 3.09
C ALA A 61 -13.59 0.73 1.98
N PRO A 62 -13.03 1.94 2.14
CA PRO A 62 -13.17 3.00 1.14
C PRO A 62 -12.11 2.93 0.02
N TYR A 63 -11.38 1.82 -0.11
CA TYR A 63 -10.21 1.71 -0.98
C TYR A 63 -10.55 1.12 -2.35
N GLN A 64 -9.91 1.64 -3.38
CA GLN A 64 -9.96 1.07 -4.74
C GLN A 64 -8.79 0.11 -4.98
N PHE A 65 -7.71 0.25 -4.21
CA PHE A 65 -6.55 -0.62 -4.29
C PHE A 65 -5.96 -0.90 -2.91
N VAL A 66 -5.57 -2.16 -2.67
CA VAL A 66 -4.94 -2.59 -1.42
C VAL A 66 -3.71 -3.43 -1.75
N GLU A 67 -2.57 -3.08 -1.17
CA GLU A 67 -1.35 -3.88 -1.19
C GLU A 67 -1.15 -4.57 0.18
N ILE A 68 -0.88 -5.89 0.17
CA ILE A 68 -0.64 -6.68 1.38
C ILE A 68 0.79 -7.21 1.37
N MET A 69 1.55 -6.86 2.38
CA MET A 69 2.88 -7.41 2.68
C MET A 69 2.75 -8.39 3.84
N ALA A 70 3.13 -9.65 3.64
CA ALA A 70 3.02 -10.67 4.70
C ALA A 70 4.03 -10.45 5.85
N CYS A 71 5.28 -10.09 5.51
CA CYS A 71 6.34 -9.84 6.48
C CYS A 71 6.46 -8.34 6.78
N PRO A 72 6.71 -7.94 8.05
CA PRO A 72 7.07 -6.58 8.44
C PRO A 72 8.18 -6.00 7.55
N GLY A 73 7.92 -4.91 6.84
CA GLY A 73 8.88 -4.29 5.92
C GLY A 73 8.91 -4.88 4.51
N GLY A 74 8.05 -5.85 4.19
CA GLY A 74 7.95 -6.47 2.87
C GLY A 74 9.01 -7.54 2.60
N CYS A 75 9.17 -7.93 1.34
CA CYS A 75 10.03 -9.05 0.94
C CYS A 75 11.50 -8.92 1.36
N VAL A 76 12.00 -7.68 1.51
CA VAL A 76 13.37 -7.39 1.96
C VAL A 76 13.65 -7.83 3.40
N ASN A 77 12.61 -8.15 4.17
CA ASN A 77 12.71 -8.66 5.53
C ASN A 77 11.99 -10.03 5.66
N GLY A 78 11.82 -10.75 4.54
CA GLY A 78 11.22 -12.07 4.53
C GLY A 78 12.16 -13.13 5.12
N GLY A 79 11.62 -14.25 5.59
CA GLY A 79 12.39 -15.32 6.23
C GLY A 79 13.45 -16.02 5.37
N GLY A 80 13.55 -15.69 4.08
CA GLY A 80 14.63 -16.13 3.19
C GLY A 80 15.83 -15.17 3.14
N GLN A 81 15.78 -14.04 3.83
CA GLN A 81 16.88 -13.08 3.92
C GLN A 81 17.87 -13.45 5.04
N PRO A 82 19.13 -13.01 4.97
CA PRO A 82 20.09 -13.21 6.04
C PRO A 82 19.54 -12.72 7.39
N ILE A 83 19.78 -13.51 8.44
CA ILE A 83 19.41 -13.11 9.79
C ILE A 83 20.30 -11.94 10.17
N HIS A 84 19.68 -10.79 10.43
CA HIS A 84 20.37 -9.67 11.03
C HIS A 84 20.46 -9.94 12.54
N ASP A 85 21.60 -10.44 12.98
CA ASP A 85 21.91 -10.47 14.41
C ASP A 85 21.94 -9.02 14.92
N SER A 86 21.17 -8.75 15.97
CA SER A 86 21.06 -7.44 16.63
C SER A 86 22.20 -7.22 17.61
#